data_AF-A0A349UIG9-F1
#
_entry.id   AF-A0A349UIG9-F1
#
_cell.length_a   1.000
_cell.length_b   1.000
_cell.length_c   1.000
_cell.angle_alpha   90.00
_cell.angle_beta   90.00
_cell.angle_gamma   90.00
#
_symmetry.space_group_name_H-M   'P 1'
#
loop_
_entity.id
_entity.type
_entity.pdbx_description
1 polymer ?
#
loop_
_entity_poly.entity_id
_entity_poly.type
_entity_poly.pdbx_seq_one_letter_code
_entity_poly.pdbx_strand_id
1 'polypeptide(L)'
;DKAVEGYDQFARLFPKSAKYPYARLQAARATLASYRGVKFDETPLIEAEKRFEQFAQAHAAEAVQADVARTLQQIALRRAEKIYETGTFYERVHRPSSAVFYYRQVAAQYPASEYAARAKQDLARLGEQASP
;
A
#
# COMPACT_ATOMS: atom_id res chain seq x y z
N ASP A 1 -9.53 -13.42 -9.92
CA ASP A 1 -8.61 -13.02 -11.00
C ASP A 1 -7.83 -14.25 -11.42
N LYS A 2 -7.92 -14.69 -12.68
CA LYS A 2 -7.54 -16.08 -13.08
C LYS A 2 -6.07 -16.42 -12.77
N ALA A 3 -5.19 -15.43 -12.82
CA ALA A 3 -3.76 -15.62 -12.52
C ALA A 3 -3.51 -15.92 -11.04
N VAL A 4 -4.11 -15.13 -10.13
CA VAL A 4 -3.97 -15.33 -8.67
C VAL A 4 -4.50 -16.72 -8.28
N GLU A 5 -5.69 -17.07 -8.78
CA GLU A 5 -6.32 -18.36 -8.50
C GLU A 5 -5.45 -19.55 -8.95
N GLY A 6 -4.87 -19.47 -10.15
CA GLY A 6 -3.99 -20.52 -10.67
C GLY A 6 -2.72 -20.71 -9.83
N TYR A 7 -2.07 -19.63 -9.42
CA TYR A 7 -0.88 -19.70 -8.57
C TYR A 7 -1.21 -20.18 -7.16
N ASP A 8 -2.32 -19.71 -6.57
CA ASP A 8 -2.77 -20.15 -5.25
C ASP A 8 -3.16 -21.64 -5.27
N GLN A 9 -3.79 -22.11 -6.35
CA GLN A 9 -4.10 -23.52 -6.54
C GLN A 9 -2.82 -24.35 -6.65
N PHE A 10 -1.84 -23.92 -7.45
CA PHE A 10 -0.55 -24.61 -7.55
C PHE A 10 0.13 -24.72 -6.18
N ALA A 11 0.22 -23.61 -5.43
CA ALA A 11 0.86 -23.59 -4.13
C ALA A 11 0.17 -24.52 -3.13
N ARG A 12 -1.16 -24.65 -3.21
CA ARG A 12 -1.96 -25.55 -2.37
C ARG A 12 -1.76 -27.02 -2.73
N LEU A 13 -1.73 -27.35 -4.02
CA LEU A 13 -1.61 -28.72 -4.50
C LEU A 13 -0.18 -29.26 -4.42
N PHE A 14 0.82 -28.38 -4.53
CA PHE A 14 2.23 -28.75 -4.60
C PHE A 14 3.11 -28.02 -3.58
N PRO A 15 2.84 -28.13 -2.26
CA PRO A 15 3.54 -27.36 -1.22
C PRO A 15 5.02 -27.74 -1.07
N LYS A 16 5.43 -28.93 -1.52
CA LYS A 16 6.83 -29.41 -1.49
C LYS A 16 7.58 -29.17 -2.80
N SER A 17 6.96 -28.54 -3.79
CA SER A 17 7.60 -28.27 -5.08
C SER A 17 8.69 -27.21 -4.93
N ALA A 18 9.80 -27.36 -5.65
CA ALA A 18 10.80 -26.30 -5.78
C ALA A 18 10.23 -25.01 -6.39
N LYS A 19 9.09 -25.09 -7.11
CA LYS A 19 8.38 -23.92 -7.66
C LYS A 19 7.39 -23.27 -6.69
N TYR A 20 7.25 -23.80 -5.47
CA TYR A 20 6.32 -23.25 -4.48
C TYR A 20 6.60 -21.76 -4.13
N PRO A 21 7.85 -21.33 -3.87
CA PRO A 21 8.15 -19.92 -3.63
C PRO A 21 7.80 -19.06 -4.85
N TYR A 22 8.16 -19.53 -6.05
CA TYR A 22 7.83 -18.86 -7.30
C TYR A 22 6.32 -18.61 -7.45
N ALA A 23 5.49 -19.63 -7.22
CA ALA A 23 4.04 -19.50 -7.33
C ALA A 23 3.48 -18.46 -6.34
N ARG A 24 3.95 -18.47 -5.08
CA ARG A 24 3.52 -17.49 -4.07
C ARG A 24 3.91 -16.05 -4.44
N LEU A 25 5.13 -15.85 -4.94
CA LEU A 25 5.58 -14.55 -5.41
C LEU A 25 4.75 -14.05 -6.60
N GLN A 26 4.42 -14.93 -7.55
CA GLN A 26 3.60 -14.56 -8.69
C GLN A 26 2.15 -14.26 -8.30
N ALA A 27 1.58 -14.97 -7.31
CA ALA A 27 0.29 -14.63 -6.76
C ALA A 27 0.30 -13.21 -6.15
N ALA A 28 1.32 -12.86 -5.35
CA ALA A 28 1.48 -11.51 -4.80
C ALA A 28 1.58 -10.43 -5.89
N ARG A 29 2.38 -10.68 -6.93
CA ARG A 29 2.54 -9.77 -8.08
C ARG A 29 1.25 -9.61 -8.88
N ALA A 30 0.51 -10.69 -9.13
CA ALA A 30 -0.76 -10.64 -9.83
C ALA A 30 -1.81 -9.87 -9.03
N THR A 31 -1.87 -10.08 -7.70
CA THR A 31 -2.72 -9.28 -6.81
C THR A 31 -2.36 -7.80 -6.90
N LEU A 32 -1.08 -7.43 -6.84
CA LEU A 32 -0.63 -6.04 -6.98
C LEU A 32 -1.02 -5.45 -8.34
N ALA A 33 -0.87 -6.22 -9.43
CA ALA A 33 -1.22 -5.79 -10.77
C ALA A 33 -2.73 -5.53 -10.95
N SER A 34 -3.59 -6.12 -10.11
CA SER A 34 -5.02 -5.84 -10.13
C SER A 34 -5.41 -4.51 -9.48
N TYR A 35 -4.48 -3.86 -8.77
CA TYR A 35 -4.69 -2.52 -8.22
C TYR A 35 -4.73 -1.46 -9.33
N ARG A 36 -5.87 -0.78 -9.46
CA ARG A 36 -6.12 0.20 -10.54
C ARG A 36 -5.61 1.62 -10.25
N GLY A 37 -4.97 1.83 -9.10
CA GLY A 37 -4.44 3.12 -8.67
C GLY A 37 -5.26 3.81 -7.58
N VAL A 38 -4.74 4.94 -7.08
CA VAL A 38 -5.18 5.60 -5.84
C VAL A 38 -6.64 6.06 -5.80
N LYS A 39 -7.21 6.33 -6.98
CA LYS A 39 -8.61 6.74 -7.15
C LYS A 39 -9.61 5.58 -7.01
N PHE A 40 -9.14 4.33 -7.00
CA PHE A 40 -9.97 3.13 -6.96
C PHE A 40 -9.84 2.41 -5.61
N ASP A 41 -10.56 1.30 -5.44
CA ASP A 41 -10.48 0.43 -4.26
C ASP A 41 -9.03 0.00 -3.98
N GLU A 42 -8.61 0.14 -2.72
CA GLU A 42 -7.28 -0.25 -2.25
C GLU A 42 -7.18 -1.71 -1.83
N THR A 43 -8.29 -2.45 -1.76
CA THR A 43 -8.31 -3.85 -1.33
C THR A 43 -7.22 -4.70 -2.01
N PRO A 44 -6.98 -4.62 -3.33
CA PRO A 44 -5.87 -5.35 -3.95
C PRO A 44 -4.48 -4.93 -3.47
N LEU A 45 -4.29 -3.65 -3.14
CA LEU A 45 -3.04 -3.12 -2.64
C LEU A 45 -2.75 -3.65 -1.22
N ILE A 46 -3.78 -3.69 -0.36
CA ILE A 46 -3.69 -4.28 1.00
C ILE A 46 -3.40 -5.78 0.92
N GLU A 47 -4.10 -6.50 0.03
CA GLU A 47 -3.89 -7.93 -0.14
C GLU A 47 -2.49 -8.23 -0.69
N ALA A 48 -2.00 -7.45 -1.65
CA ALA A 48 -0.66 -7.58 -2.19
C ALA A 48 0.40 -7.38 -1.09
N GLU A 49 0.26 -6.33 -0.26
CA GLU A 49 1.15 -6.05 0.87
C GLU A 49 1.29 -7.28 1.77
N LYS A 50 0.15 -7.82 2.24
CA LYS A 50 0.10 -9.01 3.08
C LYS A 50 0.75 -10.22 2.41
N ARG A 51 0.52 -10.44 1.12
CA ARG A 51 1.12 -11.57 0.37
C ARG A 51 2.64 -11.42 0.27
N PHE A 52 3.15 -10.21 0.02
CA PHE A 52 4.58 -9.94 -0.02
C PHE A 52 5.24 -10.08 1.35
N GLU A 53 4.62 -9.59 2.43
CA GLU A 53 5.11 -9.79 3.80
C GLU A 53 5.20 -11.27 4.16
N GLN A 54 4.13 -12.03 3.90
CA GLN A 54 4.11 -13.48 4.14
C GLN A 54 5.12 -14.23 3.28
N PHE A 55 5.39 -13.75 2.06
CA PHE A 55 6.43 -14.31 1.20
C PHE A 55 7.82 -14.03 1.76
N ALA A 56 8.12 -12.78 2.15
CA ALA A 56 9.40 -12.40 2.74
C ALA A 56 9.70 -13.12 4.06
N GLN A 57 8.68 -13.34 4.90
CA GLN A 57 8.81 -14.09 6.14
C GLN A 57 9.12 -15.57 5.90
N ALA A 58 8.55 -16.18 4.85
CA ALA A 58 8.67 -17.62 4.59
C ALA A 58 9.85 -17.98 3.66
N HIS A 59 10.28 -17.06 2.78
CA HIS A 59 11.23 -17.27 1.69
C HIS A 59 12.22 -16.10 1.59
N ALA A 60 12.99 -15.87 2.66
CA ALA A 60 13.80 -14.66 2.80
C ALA A 60 14.86 -14.50 1.70
N ALA A 61 15.51 -15.58 1.28
CA ALA A 61 16.53 -15.52 0.22
C ALA A 61 15.92 -15.11 -1.13
N GLU A 62 14.79 -15.72 -1.50
CA GLU A 62 14.04 -15.41 -2.71
C GLU A 62 13.44 -14.00 -2.66
N ALA A 63 13.03 -13.53 -1.48
CA ALA A 63 12.53 -12.17 -1.29
C ALA A 63 13.61 -11.11 -1.51
N VAL A 64 14.85 -11.38 -1.10
CA VAL A 64 16.01 -10.52 -1.41
C VAL A 64 16.28 -10.52 -2.92
N GLN A 65 16.30 -11.70 -3.56
CA GLN A 65 16.52 -11.82 -5.01
C GLN A 65 15.43 -11.10 -5.83
N ALA A 66 14.20 -11.12 -5.35
CA ALA A 66 13.05 -10.51 -6.03
C ALA A 66 12.80 -9.04 -5.65
N ASP A 67 13.65 -8.44 -4.83
CA ASP A 67 13.54 -7.05 -4.32
C ASP A 67 12.15 -6.75 -3.72
N VAL A 68 11.67 -7.68 -2.88
CA VAL A 68 10.35 -7.57 -2.22
C VAL A 68 10.31 -6.37 -1.27
N ALA A 69 11.44 -6.03 -0.64
CA ALA A 69 11.54 -4.87 0.24
C ALA A 69 11.20 -3.56 -0.51
N ARG A 70 11.75 -3.36 -1.72
CA ARG A 70 11.40 -2.20 -2.54
C ARG A 70 9.94 -2.22 -2.98
N THR A 71 9.40 -3.39 -3.29
CA THR A 71 7.98 -3.53 -3.65
C THR A 71 7.08 -3.11 -2.49
N LEU A 72 7.38 -3.53 -1.26
CA LEU A 72 6.65 -3.12 -0.06
C LEU A 72 6.76 -1.61 0.20
N GLN A 73 7.93 -1.01 -0.02
CA GLN A 73 8.09 0.45 0.07
C GLN A 73 7.21 1.19 -0.95
N GLN A 74 7.11 0.68 -2.18
CA GLN A 74 6.23 1.25 -3.21
C GLN A 74 4.76 1.12 -2.84
N ILE A 75 4.36 -0.03 -2.28
CA ILE A 75 3.00 -0.23 -1.77
C ILE A 75 2.68 0.78 -0.66
N ALA A 76 3.56 0.92 0.34
CA ALA A 76 3.40 1.90 1.42
C ALA A 76 3.28 3.34 0.89
N LEU A 77 4.05 3.70 -0.13
CA LEU A 77 3.96 5.01 -0.78
C LEU A 77 2.60 5.23 -1.45
N ARG A 78 2.05 4.22 -2.13
CA ARG A 78 0.71 4.30 -2.76
C ARG A 78 -0.42 4.38 -1.75
N ARG A 79 -0.28 3.70 -0.60
CA ARG A 79 -1.22 3.82 0.51
C ARG A 79 -1.18 5.22 1.11
N ALA A 80 0.01 5.77 1.33
CA ALA A 80 0.19 7.14 1.79
C ALA A 80 -0.44 8.16 0.82
N GLU A 81 -0.19 8.01 -0.48
CA GLU A 81 -0.78 8.82 -1.56
C GLU A 81 -2.32 8.81 -1.48
N LYS A 82 -2.93 7.63 -1.37
CA LYS A 82 -4.38 7.49 -1.33
C LYS A 82 -5.02 8.22 -0.14
N ILE A 83 -4.45 8.04 1.06
CA ILE A 83 -4.96 8.69 2.28
C ILE A 83 -4.77 10.21 2.16
N TYR A 84 -3.63 10.66 1.62
CA TYR A 84 -3.38 12.08 1.37
C TYR A 84 -4.40 12.67 0.39
N GLU A 85 -4.65 12.02 -0.75
CA GLU A 85 -5.65 12.43 -1.75
C GLU A 85 -7.07 12.47 -1.17
N THR A 86 -7.37 11.62 -0.19
CA THR A 86 -8.65 11.68 0.53
C THR A 86 -8.72 12.94 1.39
N GLY A 87 -7.63 13.31 2.07
CA GLY A 87 -7.50 14.58 2.78
C GLY A 87 -7.67 15.79 1.88
N THR A 88 -6.97 15.84 0.74
CA THR A 88 -7.05 16.95 -0.23
C THR A 88 -8.44 17.06 -0.86
N PHE A 89 -9.16 15.94 -1.02
CA PHE A 89 -10.56 15.96 -1.44
C PHE A 89 -11.45 16.64 -0.39
N TYR A 90 -11.35 16.23 0.88
CA TYR A 90 -12.14 16.82 1.96
C TYR A 90 -11.85 18.31 2.16
N GLU A 91 -10.60 18.72 1.98
CA GLU A 91 -10.25 20.13 2.02
C GLU A 91 -10.94 20.91 0.90
N ARG A 92 -10.88 20.42 -0.35
CA ARG A 92 -11.54 21.05 -1.51
C ARG A 92 -13.03 21.22 -1.35
N VAL A 93 -13.71 20.29 -0.69
CA VAL A 93 -15.16 20.37 -0.43
C VAL A 93 -15.48 21.13 0.87
N HIS A 94 -14.55 21.95 1.35
CA HIS A 94 -14.68 22.82 2.53
C HIS A 94 -15.03 22.06 3.82
N ARG A 95 -14.45 20.86 4.01
CA ARG A 95 -14.55 20.07 5.25
C ARG A 95 -13.18 19.95 5.93
N PRO A 96 -12.66 21.04 6.53
CA PRO A 96 -11.29 21.09 7.05
C PRO A 96 -11.04 20.08 8.19
N SER A 97 -12.01 19.82 9.05
CA SER A 97 -11.86 18.83 10.13
C SER A 97 -11.62 17.41 9.59
N SER A 98 -12.30 17.04 8.50
CA SER A 98 -12.07 15.76 7.82
C SER A 98 -10.70 15.73 7.15
N ALA A 99 -10.28 16.81 6.48
CA ALA A 99 -8.96 16.89 5.88
C ALA A 99 -7.84 16.70 6.92
N VAL A 100 -7.93 17.40 8.06
CA VAL A 100 -6.99 17.29 9.20
C VAL A 100 -6.87 15.85 9.69
N PHE A 101 -7.99 15.10 9.77
CA PHE A 101 -7.96 13.69 10.17
C PHE A 101 -7.07 12.85 9.23
N TYR A 102 -7.30 12.95 7.91
CA TYR A 102 -6.52 12.19 6.93
C TYR A 102 -5.05 12.63 6.87
N TYR A 103 -4.77 13.92 6.97
CA TYR A 103 -3.38 14.41 7.01
C TYR A 103 -2.62 13.91 8.24
N ARG A 104 -3.26 13.91 9.42
CA ARG A 104 -2.67 13.30 10.63
C ARG A 104 -2.44 11.81 10.43
N GLN A 105 -3.38 11.12 9.78
CA GLN A 105 -3.25 9.69 9.50
C GLN A 105 -2.04 9.39 8.62
N VAL A 106 -1.82 10.12 7.51
CA VAL A 106 -0.62 9.94 6.67
C VAL A 106 0.65 10.22 7.45
N ALA A 107 0.70 11.33 8.19
CA ALA A 107 1.87 11.72 8.95
C ALA A 107 2.26 10.71 10.04
N ALA A 108 1.26 10.05 10.64
CA ALA A 108 1.46 9.03 11.67
C ALA A 108 1.82 7.66 11.08
N GLN A 109 1.14 7.21 10.03
CA GLN A 109 1.32 5.86 9.47
C GLN A 109 2.50 5.75 8.51
N TYR A 110 2.81 6.82 7.76
CA TYR A 110 3.85 6.83 6.73
C TYR A 110 4.83 7.99 6.89
N PRO A 111 5.47 8.16 8.07
CA PRO A 111 6.23 9.36 8.42
C PRO A 111 7.42 9.67 7.50
N ALA A 112 7.96 8.65 6.81
CA ALA A 112 9.07 8.78 5.86
C ALA A 112 8.62 9.05 4.41
N SER A 113 7.31 9.07 4.12
CA SER A 113 6.79 9.33 2.78
C SER A 113 6.79 10.81 2.44
N GLU A 114 6.89 11.14 1.14
CA GLU A 114 6.70 12.52 0.67
C GLU A 114 5.31 13.07 1.02
N TYR A 115 4.28 12.20 1.06
CA TYR A 115 2.92 12.56 1.40
C TYR A 115 2.78 12.95 2.87
N ALA A 116 3.58 12.36 3.77
CA ALA A 116 3.62 12.81 5.16
C ALA A 116 4.24 14.20 5.29
N ALA A 117 5.26 14.53 4.49
CA ALA A 117 5.83 15.87 4.47
C ALA A 117 4.80 16.89 3.99
N ARG A 118 4.09 16.61 2.89
CA ARG A 118 3.00 17.46 2.37
C ARG A 118 1.85 17.59 3.38
N ALA A 119 1.40 16.48 3.97
CA ALA A 119 0.36 16.47 4.99
C ALA A 119 0.71 17.35 6.21
N LYS A 120 1.97 17.33 6.67
CA LYS A 120 2.44 18.20 7.76
C LYS A 120 2.39 19.69 7.38
N GLN A 121 2.73 20.03 6.14
CA GLN A 121 2.62 21.40 5.64
C GLN A 121 1.15 21.85 5.59
N ASP A 122 0.27 21.01 5.07
CA ASP A 122 -1.17 21.31 5.01
C ASP A 122 -1.80 21.46 6.41
N LEU A 123 -1.38 20.62 7.37
CA LEU A 123 -1.80 20.74 8.76
C LEU A 123 -1.38 22.07 9.40
N ALA A 124 -0.16 22.53 9.13
CA ALA A 124 0.32 23.82 9.64
C ALA A 124 -0.52 24.97 9.06
N ARG A 125 -0.74 24.98 7.74
CA ARG A 125 -1.56 25.99 7.06
C ARG A 125 -3.00 26.03 7.58
N LEU A 126 -3.64 24.86 7.77
CA LEU A 126 -5.01 24.80 8.28
C LEU A 126 -5.10 25.24 9.75
N GLY A 127 -4.02 25.09 10.53
CA GLY A 127 -3.92 25.63 11.89
C GLY A 127 -3.77 27.16 11.91
N GLU A 128 -3.00 27.72 10.98
CA GLU A 128 -2.88 29.18 10.81
C GLU A 128 -4.20 29.82 10.38
N GLN A 129 -4.95 29.18 9.47
CA GLN A 129 -6.28 29.63 9.04
C GLN A 129 -7.35 29.55 10.13
N ALA A 130 -7.13 28.75 11.18
CA ALA A 130 -8.02 28.63 12.33
C ALA A 130 -7.66 29.58 13.48
N SER A 131 -6.59 30.38 13.35
CA SER A 131 -6.27 31.45 14.30
C SER A 131 -7.02 32.74 13.91
N PRO A 132 -7.70 33.40 14.87
CA PRO A 132 -8.62 34.52 14.61
C PRO A 132 -7.94 35.78 14.06
#